data_AF-A0A9E8MUX7-F1
#
_entry.id   AF-A0A9E8MUX7-F1
#
_cell.length_a   1.000
_cell.length_b   1.000
_cell.length_c   1.000
_cell.angle_alpha   90.00
_cell.angle_beta   90.00
_cell.angle_gamma   90.00
#
_symmetry.space_group_name_H-M   'P 1'
#
loop_
_entity.id
_entity.type
_entity.pdbx_description
1 polymer ?
#
loop_
_entity_poly.entity_id
_entity_poly.type
_entity_poly.pdbx_seq_one_letter_code
_entity_poly.pdbx_strand_id
1 'polypeptide(L)' 'MKFLVVTNAPTLIQKGHYCAYAPYVREMDVWTDYVKAYKLVSPNQYSQELLTLPFKKQPNW' A
#
# COMPACT_ATOMS: atom_id res chain seq x y z
N MET A 1 -8.47 -10.33 12.13
CA MET A 1 -8.33 -10.92 10.78
C MET A 1 -6.98 -10.51 10.16
N LYS A 2 -6.42 -11.31 9.24
CA LYS A 2 -5.15 -11.01 8.53
C LYS A 2 -5.37 -11.10 7.02
N PHE A 3 -4.83 -10.15 6.25
CA PHE A 3 -4.98 -10.12 4.79
C PHE A 3 -3.66 -10.33 4.05
N LEU A 4 -3.74 -11.00 2.91
CA LEU A 4 -2.74 -10.94 1.84
C LEU A 4 -3.39 -10.21 0.68
N VAL A 5 -2.84 -9.07 0.29
CA VAL A 5 -3.38 -8.25 -0.79
C VAL A 5 -2.45 -8.38 -2.00
N VAL A 6 -2.97 -8.93 -3.09
CA VAL A 6 -2.27 -9.06 -4.36
C VAL A 6 -2.82 -8.01 -5.31
N THR A 7 -1.97 -7.11 -5.78
CA THR A 7 -2.41 -5.96 -6.58
C THR A 7 -1.36 -5.58 -7.63
N ASN A 8 -1.83 -5.01 -8.73
CA ASN A 8 -0.96 -4.38 -9.72
C ASN A 8 -0.59 -2.93 -9.36
N ALA A 9 -1.20 -2.37 -8.30
CA ALA A 9 -0.85 -1.03 -7.81
C ALA A 9 0.59 -1.05 -7.24
N PRO A 10 1.55 -0.31 -7.83
CA PRO A 10 2.93 -0.36 -7.37
C PRO A 10 3.06 0.15 -5.93
N THR A 11 3.79 -0.60 -5.10
CA THR A 11 4.15 -0.21 -3.74
C THR A 11 5.57 0.29 -3.75
N LEU A 12 5.74 1.60 -3.62
CA LEU A 12 7.01 2.31 -3.71
C LEU A 12 7.47 2.72 -2.32
N ILE A 13 8.78 2.67 -2.05
CA ILE A 13 9.35 3.20 -0.82
C ILE A 13 9.73 4.66 -1.06
N GLN A 14 9.09 5.57 -0.34
CA GLN A 14 9.39 7.00 -0.38
C GLN A 14 9.61 7.52 1.03
N LYS A 15 10.76 8.16 1.29
CA LYS A 15 11.12 8.70 2.62
C LYS A 15 10.92 7.66 3.75
N GLY A 16 11.29 6.40 3.49
CA GLY A 16 11.18 5.30 4.46
C GLY A 16 9.77 4.75 4.69
N HIS A 17 8.75 5.23 3.96
CA HIS A 17 7.37 4.75 4.07
C HIS A 17 6.95 4.00 2.81
N TYR A 18 6.11 2.99 2.97
CA TYR A 18 5.43 2.36 1.86
C TYR A 18 4.31 3.29 1.38
N CYS A 19 4.36 3.62 0.10
CA CYS A 19 3.44 4.50 -0.60
C CYS A 19 2.90 3.78 -1.84
N ALA A 20 1.70 4.14 -2.25
CA ALA A 20 1.12 3.68 -3.52
C ALA A 20 0.20 4.77 -4.10
N TYR A 21 -0.48 4.46 -5.20
CA TYR A 21 -1.43 5.37 -5.84
C TYR A 21 -2.49 5.86 -4.85
N ALA A 22 -2.68 7.18 -4.76
CA ALA A 22 -3.44 7.81 -3.69
C ALA A 22 -4.89 7.29 -3.51
N PRO A 23 -5.71 7.09 -4.56
CA PRO A 23 -7.03 6.46 -4.43
C PRO A 23 -6.99 5.05 -3.84
N TYR A 24 -6.05 4.21 -4.31
CA TYR A 24 -5.87 2.85 -3.79
C TYR A 24 -5.48 2.86 -2.31
N VAL A 25 -4.60 3.77 -1.91
CA VAL A 25 -4.20 3.94 -0.49
C VAL A 25 -5.40 4.32 0.37
N ARG A 26 -6.28 5.22 -0.10
CA ARG A 26 -7.48 5.63 0.65
C ARG A 26 -8.44 4.47 0.87
N GLU A 27 -8.65 3.62 -0.13
CA GLU A 27 -9.44 2.40 0.02
C GLU A 27 -8.79 1.45 1.02
N MET A 28 -7.48 1.20 0.88
CA MET A 28 -6.72 0.35 1.79
C MET A 28 -6.76 0.84 3.23
N ASP A 29 -6.71 2.15 3.46
CA ASP A 29 -6.83 2.71 4.80
C ASP A 29 -8.17 2.35 5.46
N VAL A 30 -9.28 2.38 4.72
CA VAL A 30 -10.60 1.98 5.24
C VAL A 30 -10.62 0.48 5.60
N TRP A 31 -10.08 -0.38 4.74
CA TRP A 31 -10.04 -1.83 5.01
C TRP A 31 -9.11 -2.18 6.17
N THR A 32 -7.98 -1.49 6.26
CA THR A 32 -6.91 -1.86 7.21
C THR A 32 -7.20 -1.47 8.65
N ASP A 33 -8.18 -0.58 8.88
CA ASP A 33 -8.73 -0.25 10.20
C ASP A 33 -9.38 -1.47 10.88
N TYR A 34 -9.91 -2.43 10.11
CA TYR A 34 -10.63 -3.60 10.63
C TYR A 34 -9.80 -4.89 10.64
N VAL A 35 -8.53 -4.85 10.21
CA VAL A 35 -7.65 -6.03 10.18
C VAL A 35 -6.45 -5.86 11.09
N LYS A 36 -6.03 -6.96 11.72
CA LYS A 36 -4.90 -6.96 12.66
C LYS A 36 -3.60 -6.66 11.93
N ALA A 37 -3.39 -7.29 10.77
CA ALA A 37 -2.21 -7.11 9.93
C ALA A 37 -2.55 -7.42 8.48
N TYR A 38 -1.77 -6.86 7.57
CA TYR A 38 -1.84 -7.20 6.15
C TYR A 38 -0.42 -7.22 5.54
N LYS A 39 -0.27 -7.98 4.46
CA LYS A 39 0.92 -8.01 3.59
C LYS A 39 0.53 -7.65 2.16
N LEU A 40 1.47 -7.09 1.40
CA LEU A 40 1.28 -6.72 0.00
C LEU A 40 2.18 -7.56 -0.92
N VAL A 41 1.60 -8.00 -2.04
CA VAL A 41 2.34 -8.52 -3.19
C VAL A 41 1.99 -7.64 -4.38
N SER A 42 2.96 -6.88 -4.84
CA SER A 42 2.80 -5.85 -5.86
C SER A 42 4.13 -5.51 -6.54
N PRO A 43 4.11 -4.84 -7.70
CA PRO A 43 5.30 -4.24 -8.26
C PRO A 43 5.94 -3.25 -7.28
N ASN A 44 7.26 -3.23 -7.21
CA ASN A 44 8.01 -2.31 -6.32
C ASN A 44 8.74 -1.19 -7.08
N GLN A 45 8.48 -1.07 -8.38
CA GLN A 45 9.07 -0.08 -9.29
C GLN A 45 7.98 0.44 -10.23
N TYR A 46 8.06 1.73 -10.56
CA TYR A 46 7.18 2.38 -11.53
C TYR A 46 7.94 3.54 -12.18
N SER A 47 7.89 3.64 -13.51
CA SER A 47 8.74 4.56 -14.28
C SER A 47 8.10 5.92 -14.56
N GLN A 48 6.80 6.06 -14.32
CA GLN A 48 6.06 7.29 -14.59
C GLN A 48 5.74 8.04 -13.30
N GLU A 49 5.44 9.33 -13.41
CA GLU A 49 4.93 10.10 -12.28
C GLU A 49 3.61 9.51 -11.78
N LEU A 50 3.50 9.39 -10.45
CA LEU A 50 2.33 8.84 -9.79
C LEU A 50 1.97 9.73 -8.60
N LEU A 51 0.68 10.08 -8.49
CA LEU A 51 0.17 10.70 -7.28
C LEU A 51 0.17 9.66 -6.15
N THR A 52 1.12 9.80 -5.23
CA THR A 52 1.32 8.83 -4.15
C THR A 52 0.90 9.34 -2.78
N LEU A 53 0.39 8.43 -1.95
CA LEU A 53 0.19 8.65 -0.52
C LEU A 53 0.84 7.51 0.28
N PRO A 54 1.35 7.77 1.49
CA PRO A 54 1.76 6.72 2.41
C PRO A 54 0.53 6.02 3.00
N PHE A 55 0.60 4.71 3.20
CA PHE A 55 -0.43 3.99 3.96
C PHE A 55 -0.46 4.44 5.42
N LYS A 56 -1.65 4.65 6.01
CA LYS A 56 -1.75 4.97 7.45
C LYS A 56 -1.20 3.85 8.31
N LYS A 57 -1.63 2.62 8.02
CA LYS A 57 -1.10 1.40 8.63
C LYS A 57 -0.09 0.79 7.68
N GLN A 58 1.18 0.75 8.06
CA GLN A 58 2.23 0.21 7.19
C GLN A 58 2.07 -1.32 7.02
N PRO A 59 2.26 -1.86 5.80
CA PRO A 59 2.21 -3.30 5.55
C PRO A 59 3.34 -4.02 6.28
N ASN A 60 3.07 -5.21 6.81
CA ASN A 60 4.09 -6.05 7.41
C ASN A 60 4.78 -6.88 6.32
N TRP A 61 6.10 -6.94 6.32
CA TRP A 61 6.88 -7.76 5.39
C TRP A 61 7.18 -9.16 5.93
#